data_AF-A0A3M2I793-F1
#
_entry.id   AF-A0A3M2I793-F1
#
_cell.length_a   1.000
_cell.length_b   1.000
_cell.length_c   1.000
_cell.angle_alpha   90.00
_cell.angle_beta   90.00
_cell.angle_gamma   90.00
#
_symmetry.space_group_name_H-M   'P 1'
#
loop_
_entity.id
_entity.type
_entity.pdbx_description
1 polymer ?
#
loop_
_entity_poly.entity_id
_entity_poly.type
_entity_poly.pdbx_seq_one_letter_code
_entity_poly.pdbx_strand_id
1 'polypeptide(L)'
;MHPHEAQETLKAIMTASGRLERLSTELTRTSHQAQTEIRETRAREEAHFREAMVAQFEETRQRMEAALRPKIAWAWQALAVLVGTGILLLGGFAVLLGRANERLRVAEARADGVEVRAEVQAALRQVEITTCGGRSCIRLDRRAPVWKNASGEYVLVDGKPGEKKSAK
;
A
#
# COMPACT_ATOMS: atom_id res chain seq x y z
N MET A 1 -67.03 23.33 -68.40
CA MET A 1 -66.17 23.68 -67.25
C MET A 1 -66.12 25.20 -67.19
N HIS A 2 -66.88 25.81 -66.28
CA HIS A 2 -67.23 27.24 -66.35
C HIS A 2 -66.15 28.12 -65.68
N PRO A 3 -65.63 29.17 -66.37
CA PRO A 3 -64.59 30.05 -65.84
C PRO A 3 -65.03 30.94 -64.68
N HIS A 4 -66.33 31.04 -64.38
CA HIS A 4 -66.86 31.88 -63.32
C HIS A 4 -66.71 31.28 -61.90
N GLU A 5 -66.84 29.96 -61.73
CA GLU A 5 -66.66 29.31 -60.40
C GLU A 5 -65.20 29.38 -59.92
N ALA A 6 -64.25 29.32 -60.85
CA ALA A 6 -62.83 29.48 -60.55
C ALA A 6 -62.48 30.89 -60.06
N GLN A 7 -63.22 31.93 -60.48
CA GLN A 7 -62.99 33.30 -60.02
C GLN A 7 -63.55 33.57 -58.62
N GLU A 8 -64.70 32.99 -58.26
CA GLU A 8 -65.25 33.18 -56.91
C GLU A 8 -64.42 32.47 -55.85
N THR A 9 -63.98 31.25 -56.13
CA THR A 9 -63.09 30.49 -55.24
C THR A 9 -61.75 31.21 -55.02
N LEU A 10 -61.16 31.80 -56.07
CA LEU A 10 -59.92 32.57 -55.94
C LEU A 10 -60.10 33.83 -55.06
N LYS A 11 -61.24 34.54 -55.19
CA LYS A 11 -61.55 35.72 -54.37
C LYS A 11 -61.75 35.35 -52.90
N ALA A 12 -62.43 34.24 -52.62
CA ALA A 12 -62.61 33.74 -51.25
C ALA A 12 -61.26 33.35 -50.60
N ILE A 13 -60.36 32.73 -51.37
CA ILE A 13 -59.02 32.34 -50.89
C ILE A 13 -58.14 33.57 -50.62
N MET A 14 -58.12 34.57 -51.52
CA MET A 14 -57.32 35.79 -51.31
C MET A 14 -57.81 36.64 -50.12
N THR A 15 -59.11 36.65 -49.85
CA THR A 15 -59.65 37.35 -48.68
C THR A 15 -59.35 36.61 -47.38
N ALA A 16 -59.34 35.28 -47.40
CA ALA A 16 -58.93 34.46 -46.26
C ALA A 16 -57.44 34.60 -45.94
N SER A 17 -56.56 34.62 -46.95
CA SER A 17 -55.11 34.77 -46.74
C SER A 17 -54.76 36.14 -46.14
N GLY A 18 -55.35 37.23 -46.65
CA GLY A 18 -55.12 38.56 -46.10
C GLY A 18 -55.57 38.73 -44.65
N ARG A 19 -56.56 37.95 -44.20
CA ARG A 19 -57.00 37.92 -42.80
C ARG A 19 -56.03 37.12 -41.91
N LEU A 20 -55.46 36.04 -42.43
CA LEU A 20 -54.43 35.25 -41.75
C LEU A 20 -53.13 36.04 -41.58
N GLU A 21 -52.71 36.77 -42.62
CA GLU A 21 -51.54 37.65 -42.58
C GLU A 21 -51.67 38.67 -41.45
N ARG A 22 -52.84 39.32 -41.34
CA ARG A 22 -53.10 40.28 -40.27
C ARG A 22 -53.01 39.64 -38.89
N LEU A 23 -53.66 38.50 -38.67
CA LEU A 23 -53.59 37.78 -37.41
C LEU A 23 -52.14 37.40 -37.04
N SER A 24 -51.35 36.94 -38.01
CA SER A 24 -49.95 36.58 -37.78
C SER A 24 -49.10 37.78 -37.36
N THR A 25 -49.30 38.93 -38.02
CA THR A 25 -48.58 40.16 -37.68
C THR A 25 -49.01 40.70 -36.31
N GLU A 26 -50.30 40.57 -35.97
CA GLU A 26 -50.85 41.00 -34.69
C GLU A 26 -50.27 40.14 -33.55
N LEU A 27 -50.29 38.80 -33.71
CA LEU A 27 -49.74 37.86 -32.73
C LEU A 27 -48.24 38.06 -32.51
N THR A 28 -47.49 38.30 -33.59
CA THR A 28 -46.05 38.56 -33.52
C THR A 28 -45.79 39.84 -32.72
N ARG A 29 -46.59 40.89 -32.95
CA ARG A 29 -46.50 42.17 -32.24
C ARG A 29 -46.83 42.02 -30.75
N THR A 30 -47.90 41.30 -30.43
CA THR A 30 -48.29 41.01 -29.04
C THR A 30 -47.22 40.18 -28.32
N SER A 31 -46.60 39.21 -29.00
CA SER A 31 -45.53 38.39 -28.43
C SER A 31 -44.27 39.21 -28.11
N HIS A 32 -43.93 40.18 -28.98
CA HIS A 32 -42.76 41.04 -28.75
C HIS A 32 -42.96 41.99 -27.57
N GLN A 33 -44.17 42.53 -27.39
CA GLN A 33 -44.49 43.37 -26.24
C GLN A 33 -44.53 42.57 -24.93
N ALA A 34 -45.09 41.35 -24.96
CA ALA A 34 -45.08 40.47 -23.79
C ALA A 34 -43.65 40.02 -23.42
N GLN A 35 -42.77 39.78 -24.40
CA GLN A 35 -41.40 39.35 -24.14
C GLN A 35 -40.54 40.41 -23.44
N THR A 36 -40.77 41.70 -23.68
CA THR A 36 -39.99 42.75 -23.03
C THR A 36 -40.33 42.88 -21.55
N GLU A 37 -41.61 42.76 -21.21
CA GLU A 37 -42.08 42.82 -19.83
C GLU A 37 -41.66 41.58 -19.03
N ILE A 38 -41.65 40.41 -19.66
CA ILE A 38 -41.21 39.14 -19.05
C ILE A 38 -39.69 39.09 -18.82
N ARG A 39 -38.88 39.77 -19.63
CA ARG A 39 -37.41 39.77 -19.47
C ARG A 39 -36.97 40.56 -18.24
N GLU A 40 -37.65 41.67 -17.95
CA GLU A 40 -37.33 42.50 -16.79
C GLU A 40 -37.75 41.83 -15.47
N THR A 41 -38.86 41.07 -15.48
CA THR A 41 -39.29 40.30 -14.31
C THR A 41 -38.41 39.08 -14.06
N ARG A 42 -38.04 38.33 -15.11
CA ARG A 42 -37.09 37.21 -15.03
C ARG A 42 -35.75 37.58 -14.40
N ALA A 43 -35.19 38.74 -14.74
CA ALA A 43 -33.90 39.16 -14.20
C ALA A 43 -33.94 39.37 -12.68
N ARG A 44 -35.06 39.89 -12.15
CA ARG A 44 -35.25 40.09 -10.70
C ARG A 44 -35.51 38.76 -9.98
N GLU A 45 -36.32 37.90 -10.58
CA GLU A 45 -36.58 36.55 -10.05
C GLU A 45 -35.31 35.69 -10.06
N GLU A 46 -34.49 35.75 -11.11
CA GLU A 46 -33.22 35.03 -11.20
C GLU A 46 -32.20 35.52 -10.16
N ALA A 47 -32.15 36.83 -9.88
CA ALA A 47 -31.27 37.36 -8.84
C ALA A 47 -31.68 36.85 -7.45
N HIS A 48 -32.97 36.93 -7.12
CA HIS A 48 -33.48 36.39 -5.86
C HIS A 48 -33.31 34.87 -5.76
N PHE A 49 -33.49 34.14 -6.86
CA PHE A 49 -33.32 32.68 -6.88
C PHE A 49 -31.85 32.29 -6.73
N ARG A 50 -30.93 33.02 -7.35
CA ARG A 50 -29.48 32.80 -7.17
C ARG A 50 -29.06 33.08 -5.73
N GLU A 51 -29.52 34.18 -5.15
CA GLU A 51 -29.20 34.55 -3.78
C GLU A 51 -29.77 33.53 -2.77
N ALA A 52 -31.01 33.09 -2.98
CA ALA A 52 -31.62 32.02 -2.20
C ALA A 52 -30.89 30.67 -2.36
N MET A 53 -30.49 30.31 -3.59
CA MET A 53 -29.71 29.09 -3.83
C MET A 53 -28.36 29.15 -3.11
N VAL A 54 -27.62 30.27 -3.20
CA VAL A 54 -26.32 30.41 -2.55
C VAL A 54 -26.47 30.28 -1.04
N ALA A 55 -27.45 30.97 -0.43
CA ALA A 55 -27.73 30.84 1.00
C ALA A 55 -28.04 29.39 1.40
N GLN A 56 -28.83 28.69 0.59
CA GLN A 56 -29.22 27.30 0.85
C GLN A 56 -28.06 26.31 0.64
N PHE A 57 -27.18 26.57 -0.33
CA PHE A 57 -25.95 25.81 -0.54
C PHE A 57 -24.93 26.02 0.57
N GLU A 58 -24.78 27.24 1.07
CA GLU A 58 -23.92 27.55 2.22
C GLU A 58 -24.40 26.84 3.48
N GLU A 59 -25.71 26.86 3.74
CA GLU A 59 -26.30 26.16 4.88
C GLU A 59 -26.11 24.63 4.75
N THR A 60 -26.26 24.09 3.54
CA THR A 60 -26.02 22.66 3.27
C THR A 60 -24.55 22.29 3.42
N ARG A 61 -23.63 23.14 2.97
CA ARG A 61 -22.18 22.97 3.17
C ARG A 61 -21.81 23.02 4.63
N GLN A 62 -22.32 23.99 5.40
CA GLN A 62 -22.02 24.11 6.82
C GLN A 62 -22.50 22.87 7.59
N ARG A 63 -23.70 22.36 7.28
CA ARG A 63 -24.20 21.12 7.89
C ARG A 63 -23.35 19.91 7.51
N MET A 64 -22.91 19.82 6.25
CA MET A 64 -22.00 18.76 5.81
C MET A 64 -20.63 18.87 6.49
N GLU A 65 -20.00 20.05 6.52
CA GLU A 65 -18.71 20.27 7.17
C GLU A 65 -18.76 20.01 8.67
N ALA A 66 -19.85 20.42 9.34
CA ALA A 66 -20.08 20.14 10.76
C ALA A 66 -20.30 18.65 11.03
N ALA A 67 -20.94 17.91 10.11
CA ALA A 67 -21.15 16.46 10.23
C ALA A 67 -19.91 15.63 9.81
N LEU A 68 -19.07 16.15 8.92
CA LEU A 68 -17.90 15.45 8.40
C LEU A 68 -16.69 15.57 9.33
N ARG A 69 -16.45 16.75 9.94
CA ARG A 69 -15.32 16.95 10.88
C ARG A 69 -15.22 15.90 12.00
N PRO A 70 -16.30 15.56 12.73
CA PRO A 70 -16.20 14.56 13.80
C PRO A 70 -15.95 13.16 13.25
N LYS A 71 -16.52 12.80 12.09
CA LYS A 71 -16.29 11.50 11.46
C LYS A 71 -14.86 11.35 10.94
N ILE A 72 -14.29 12.42 10.38
CA ILE A 72 -12.90 12.43 9.91
C ILE A 72 -11.94 12.33 11.11
N ALA A 73 -12.19 13.07 12.18
CA ALA A 73 -11.38 12.98 13.40
C ALA A 73 -11.38 11.55 13.98
N TRP A 74 -12.55 10.92 14.05
CA TRP A 74 -12.67 9.54 14.53
C TRP A 74 -11.99 8.54 13.59
N ALA A 75 -12.09 8.73 12.27
CA ALA A 75 -11.38 7.90 11.29
C ALA A 75 -9.85 8.01 11.43
N TRP A 76 -9.31 9.21 11.66
CA TRP A 76 -7.88 9.41 11.91
C TRP A 76 -7.43 8.80 13.25
N GLN A 77 -8.25 8.90 14.29
CA GLN A 77 -7.97 8.23 15.57
C GLN A 77 -7.96 6.72 15.42
N ALA A 78 -8.96 6.14 14.73
CA ALA A 78 -9.03 4.71 14.47
C ALA A 78 -7.81 4.23 13.64
N LEU A 79 -7.42 5.00 12.62
CA LEU A 79 -6.24 4.72 11.81
C LEU A 79 -4.95 4.78 12.65
N ALA A 80 -4.80 5.79 13.50
CA ALA A 80 -3.64 5.94 14.38
C ALA A 80 -3.52 4.77 15.37
N VAL A 81 -4.65 4.32 15.94
CA VAL A 81 -4.68 3.15 16.82
C VAL A 81 -4.29 1.89 16.05
N LEU A 82 -4.87 1.67 14.86
CA LEU A 82 -4.55 0.51 14.02
C LEU A 82 -3.07 0.44 13.66
N VAL A 83 -2.48 1.56 13.22
CA VAL A 83 -1.05 1.64 12.90
C VAL A 83 -0.21 1.44 14.15
N GLY A 84 -0.57 2.07 15.26
CA GLY A 84 0.13 1.91 16.53
C GLY A 84 0.14 0.46 17.03
N THR A 85 -1.00 -0.22 17.00
CA THR A 85 -1.12 -1.63 17.35
C THR A 85 -0.34 -2.52 16.38
N GLY A 86 -0.39 -2.23 15.07
CA GLY A 86 0.40 -2.96 14.07
C GLY A 86 1.90 -2.86 14.32
N ILE A 87 2.41 -1.66 14.59
CA ILE A 87 3.83 -1.44 14.92
C ILE A 87 4.20 -2.16 16.23
N LEU A 88 3.34 -2.11 17.25
CA LEU A 88 3.59 -2.77 18.52
C LEU A 88 3.67 -4.30 18.36
N LEU A 89 2.75 -4.90 17.59
CA LEU A 89 2.76 -6.33 17.31
C LEU A 89 3.98 -6.74 16.50
N LEU A 90 4.29 -6.02 15.42
CA LEU A 90 5.45 -6.32 14.57
C LEU A 90 6.76 -6.12 15.32
N GLY A 91 6.88 -5.04 16.10
CA GLY A 91 8.06 -4.76 16.93
C GLY A 91 8.23 -5.81 18.02
N GLY A 92 7.15 -6.17 18.73
CA GLY A 92 7.17 -7.22 19.73
C GLY A 92 7.56 -8.58 19.14
N PHE A 93 7.00 -8.94 17.98
CA PHE A 93 7.33 -10.16 17.27
C PHE A 93 8.80 -10.19 16.81
N ALA A 94 9.30 -9.10 16.25
CA ALA A 94 10.71 -8.98 15.84
C ALA A 94 11.67 -9.14 17.02
N VAL A 95 11.36 -8.55 18.18
CA VAL A 95 12.16 -8.72 19.41
C VAL A 95 12.11 -10.17 19.88
N LEU A 96 10.95 -10.82 19.83
CA LEU A 96 10.78 -12.21 20.23
C LEU A 96 11.57 -13.16 19.32
N LEU A 97 11.52 -12.94 18.00
CA LEU A 97 12.32 -13.69 17.03
C LEU A 97 13.82 -13.46 17.22
N GLY A 98 14.24 -12.21 17.47
CA GLY A 98 15.65 -11.90 17.75
C GLY A 98 16.15 -12.66 18.99
N ARG A 99 15.35 -12.69 20.06
CA ARG A 99 15.65 -13.45 21.28
C ARG A 99 15.71 -14.95 21.01
N ALA A 100 14.78 -15.50 20.23
CA ALA A 100 14.76 -16.92 19.87
C ALA A 100 15.98 -17.30 19.02
N ASN A 101 16.32 -16.46 18.04
CA ASN A 101 17.48 -16.67 17.18
C ASN A 101 18.79 -16.62 17.97
N GLU A 102 18.93 -15.69 18.91
CA GLU A 102 20.11 -15.62 19.77
C GLU A 102 20.26 -16.87 20.65
N ARG A 103 19.14 -17.41 21.17
CA ARG A 103 19.14 -18.67 21.92
C ARG A 103 19.56 -19.85 21.05
N LEU A 104 19.10 -19.91 19.80
CA LEU A 104 19.53 -20.92 18.84
C LEU A 104 21.02 -20.81 18.53
N ARG A 105 21.54 -19.62 18.25
CA ARG A 105 22.97 -19.40 17.98
C ARG A 105 23.85 -19.81 19.16
N VAL A 106 23.42 -19.55 20.40
CA VAL A 106 24.13 -20.00 21.59
C VAL A 106 24.06 -21.52 21.75
N ALA A 107 22.96 -22.16 21.36
CA ALA A 107 22.84 -23.61 21.38
C ALA A 107 23.70 -24.28 20.30
N GLU A 108 23.71 -23.74 19.08
CA GLU A 108 24.58 -24.17 17.97
C GLU A 108 26.05 -24.02 18.36
N ALA A 109 26.47 -22.87 18.88
CA ALA A 109 27.85 -22.67 19.33
C ALA A 109 28.28 -23.66 20.44
N ARG A 110 27.34 -24.12 21.27
CA ARG A 110 27.61 -25.17 22.26
C ARG A 110 27.66 -26.56 21.64
N ALA A 111 26.84 -26.85 20.64
CA ALA A 111 26.89 -28.11 19.91
C ALA A 111 28.21 -28.24 19.14
N ASP A 112 28.60 -27.19 18.41
CA ASP A 112 29.87 -27.12 17.69
C ASP A 112 31.06 -27.27 18.64
N GLY A 113 31.00 -26.59 19.81
CA GLY A 113 32.02 -26.71 20.83
C GLY A 113 32.14 -28.12 21.45
N VAL A 114 31.04 -28.88 21.50
CA VAL A 114 31.05 -30.28 21.97
C VAL A 114 31.62 -31.21 20.90
N GLU A 115 31.28 -31.01 19.63
CA GLU A 115 31.83 -31.80 18.52
C GLU A 115 33.35 -31.61 18.40
N VAL A 116 33.81 -30.35 18.38
CA VAL A 116 35.25 -30.04 18.36
C VAL A 116 35.96 -30.61 19.59
N ARG A 117 35.35 -30.54 20.78
CA ARG A 117 35.94 -31.12 21.99
C ARG A 117 36.01 -32.64 21.93
N ALA A 118 35.04 -33.31 21.31
CA ALA A 118 35.06 -34.75 21.11
C ALA A 118 36.14 -35.16 20.10
N GLU A 119 36.30 -34.42 19.01
CA GLU A 119 37.38 -34.63 18.03
C GLU A 119 38.76 -34.40 18.67
N VAL A 120 38.94 -33.30 19.39
CA VAL A 120 40.18 -32.99 20.11
C VAL A 120 40.43 -34.05 21.19
N GLN A 121 39.42 -34.48 21.93
CA GLN A 121 39.59 -35.54 22.93
C GLN A 121 39.93 -36.89 22.29
N ALA A 122 39.38 -37.22 21.12
CA ALA A 122 39.73 -38.43 20.38
C ALA A 122 41.18 -38.37 19.89
N ALA A 123 41.64 -37.23 19.38
CA ALA A 123 43.03 -37.00 19.01
C ALA A 123 43.97 -37.02 20.23
N LEU A 124 43.55 -36.44 21.36
CA LEU A 124 44.34 -36.43 22.60
C LEU A 124 44.41 -37.79 23.28
N ARG A 125 43.43 -38.71 23.08
CA ARG A 125 43.55 -40.09 23.57
C ARG A 125 44.72 -40.86 22.94
N GLN A 126 45.19 -40.42 21.78
CA GLN A 126 46.34 -41.00 21.10
C GLN A 126 47.67 -40.41 21.59
N VAL A 127 47.62 -39.38 22.44
CA VAL A 127 48.78 -38.65 22.94
C VAL A 127 48.80 -38.74 24.46
N GLU A 128 49.80 -39.41 25.03
CA GLU A 128 49.98 -39.47 26.47
C GLU A 128 50.52 -38.12 26.96
N ILE A 129 49.63 -37.24 27.44
CA ILE A 129 50.00 -35.99 28.09
C ILE A 129 50.43 -36.30 29.52
N THR A 130 51.69 -36.02 29.84
CA THR A 130 52.29 -36.20 31.17
C THR A 130 52.76 -34.86 31.73
N THR A 131 52.91 -34.76 33.04
CA THR A 131 53.39 -33.53 33.68
C THR A 131 54.89 -33.66 33.95
N CYS A 132 55.71 -32.88 33.24
CA CYS A 132 57.15 -32.79 33.53
C CYS A 132 57.42 -31.47 34.27
N GLY A 133 57.85 -31.55 35.53
CA GLY A 133 58.27 -30.37 36.30
C GLY A 133 57.20 -29.29 36.45
N GLY A 134 55.92 -29.67 36.52
CA GLY A 134 54.80 -28.73 36.67
C GLY A 134 54.26 -28.14 35.36
N ARG A 135 54.79 -28.53 34.19
CA ARG A 135 54.29 -28.13 32.86
C ARG A 135 53.73 -29.35 32.12
N SER A 136 52.70 -29.12 31.30
CA SER A 136 52.14 -30.15 30.42
C SER A 136 53.14 -30.51 29.32
N CYS A 137 53.50 -31.78 29.22
CA CYS A 137 54.40 -32.33 28.21
C CYS A 137 53.72 -33.49 27.48
N ILE A 138 54.02 -33.63 26.21
CA ILE A 138 53.50 -34.71 25.37
C ILE A 138 54.57 -35.80 25.30
N ARG A 139 54.23 -37.04 25.66
CA ARG A 139 55.14 -38.18 25.51
C ARG A 139 55.06 -38.68 24.06
N LEU A 140 56.10 -38.41 23.28
CA LEU A 140 56.27 -38.97 21.94
C LEU A 140 56.91 -40.35 22.04
N ASP A 141 56.34 -41.34 21.35
CA ASP A 141 57.00 -42.63 21.13
C ASP A 141 58.22 -42.41 20.22
N ARG A 142 59.40 -42.80 20.68
CA ARG A 142 60.67 -42.67 19.94
C ARG A 142 60.71 -43.53 18.66
N ARG A 143 59.75 -44.43 18.47
CA ARG A 143 59.61 -45.27 17.27
C ARG A 143 58.64 -44.69 16.24
N ALA A 144 57.94 -43.60 16.55
CA ALA A 144 57.00 -42.98 15.62
C ALA A 144 57.74 -42.32 14.44
N PRO A 145 57.20 -42.41 13.21
CA PRO A 145 57.81 -41.78 12.04
C PRO A 145 57.77 -40.25 12.17
N VAL A 146 58.96 -39.63 12.11
CA VAL A 146 59.13 -38.18 12.16
C VAL A 146 59.26 -37.65 10.73
N TRP A 147 58.40 -36.71 10.35
CA TRP A 147 58.51 -35.96 9.10
C TRP A 147 59.18 -34.62 9.37
N LYS A 148 60.26 -34.30 8.64
CA LYS A 148 61.00 -33.05 8.80
C LYS A 148 60.84 -32.18 7.55
N ASN A 149 60.62 -30.89 7.75
CA ASN A 149 60.64 -29.89 6.69
C ASN A 149 61.45 -28.66 7.15
N ALA A 150 61.57 -27.64 6.30
CA ALA A 150 62.32 -26.43 6.61
C ALA A 150 61.76 -25.62 7.81
N SER A 151 60.52 -25.87 8.23
CA SER A 151 59.84 -25.16 9.32
C SER A 151 59.74 -25.97 10.63
N GLY A 152 60.18 -27.22 10.67
CA GLY A 152 60.21 -28.01 11.91
C GLY A 152 60.15 -29.52 11.73
N GLU A 153 60.15 -30.23 12.87
CA GLU A 153 59.98 -31.67 12.95
C GLU A 153 58.55 -31.99 13.42
N TYR A 154 57.87 -32.88 12.71
CA TYR A 154 56.48 -33.27 12.96
C TYR A 154 56.40 -34.78 13.17
N VAL A 155 55.52 -35.24 14.05
CA VAL A 155 55.26 -36.68 14.27
C VAL A 155 53.84 -36.97 13.83
N LEU A 156 53.68 -37.99 12.99
CA LEU A 156 52.36 -38.41 12.50
C LEU A 156 51.63 -39.12 13.64
N VAL A 157 50.47 -38.58 14.02
CA VAL A 157 49.54 -39.21 14.96
C VAL A 157 48.47 -39.90 14.12
N ASP A 158 48.34 -41.23 14.21
CA ASP A 158 47.44 -42.03 13.38
C ASP A 158 45.96 -41.71 13.65
N GLY A 159 45.42 -40.73 12.94
CA GLY A 159 43.97 -40.54 12.81
C GLY A 159 43.42 -41.50 11.77
N LYS A 160 42.47 -42.38 12.12
CA LYS A 160 41.57 -42.93 11.10
C LYS A 160 40.85 -41.72 10.47
N PRO A 161 40.89 -41.54 9.14
CA PRO A 161 40.20 -40.43 8.50
C PRO A 161 38.71 -40.53 8.81
N GLY A 162 38.13 -39.44 9.32
CA GLY A 162 36.69 -39.31 9.53
C GLY A 162 35.96 -39.68 8.23
N GLU A 163 35.05 -40.63 8.36
CA GLU A 163 34.22 -41.16 7.29
C GLU A 163 33.48 -39.99 6.62
N LYS A 164 33.92 -39.57 5.43
CA LYS A 164 33.21 -38.58 4.62
C LYS A 164 31.87 -39.19 4.22
N LYS A 165 30.78 -38.86 4.94
CA LYS A 165 29.42 -39.09 4.45
C LYS A 165 29.21 -38.22 3.21
N SER A 166 29.36 -38.82 2.03
CA SER A 166 28.96 -38.21 0.77
C SER A 166 27.44 -38.08 0.75
N ALA A 167 26.97 -36.86 0.55
CA ALA A 167 25.57 -36.56 0.27
C ALA A 167 25.13 -37.28 -1.01
N LYS A 168 23.96 -37.92 -0.96
CA LYS A 168 23.17 -38.30 -2.13
C LYS A 168 21.72 -37.96 -1.84
#